data_AF-A0A843FZT5-F1
#
_entry.id   AF-A0A843FZT5-F1
#
_cell.length_a   1.000
_cell.length_b   1.000
_cell.length_c   1.000
_cell.angle_alpha   90.00
_cell.angle_beta   90.00
_cell.angle_gamma   90.00
#
_symmetry.space_group_name_H-M   'P 1'
#
loop_
_entity.id
_entity.type
_entity.pdbx_description
1 polymer ?
#
loop_
_entity_poly.entity_id
_entity_poly.type
_entity_poly.pdbx_seq_one_letter_code
_entity_poly.pdbx_strand_id
1 'polypeptide(L)'
;VQLPGQSSNAGNSETPDNSLTPTVSPVDPTEAIPDEDVNAEPTETPLPQSYVTPATPIPTENENTLRYHIPPPENDDDGYVTIFTESKQLSGVTAFDYFLKTPPMIFNYDATVPLVNRTKTGTSEFGDKEEFTVEVSYPSPLSYYKIVVYDKDTSKVLAEYVIDPFTKEKDRGSFKYLSPGNLHVEISGAVATVTTEIEVPKSNLD
;
A
#
# COMPACT_ATOMS: atom_id res chain seq x y z
N VAL A 1 53.18 -48.60 44.53
CA VAL A 1 51.87 -48.89 45.16
C VAL A 1 51.08 -49.72 44.17
N GLN A 2 50.67 -50.91 44.60
CA GLN A 2 50.23 -52.06 43.80
C GLN A 2 48.70 -52.10 43.67
N LEU A 3 48.17 -52.53 42.51
CA LEU A 3 46.80 -53.05 42.31
C LEU A 3 46.58 -54.32 43.16
N PRO A 4 45.34 -54.66 43.61
CA PRO A 4 44.33 -55.42 42.84
C PRO A 4 42.88 -54.96 43.18
N GLY A 5 41.77 -55.35 42.54
CA GLY A 5 41.32 -56.66 42.04
C GLY A 5 40.36 -57.32 43.07
N GLN A 6 39.34 -58.03 42.55
CA GLN A 6 38.38 -58.92 43.23
C GLN A 6 37.14 -58.30 43.88
N SER A 7 35.95 -58.91 43.90
CA SER A 7 35.37 -60.13 43.28
C SER A 7 33.93 -60.23 43.80
N SER A 8 33.03 -60.87 43.02
CA SER A 8 31.94 -61.81 43.42
C SER A 8 31.07 -61.49 44.66
N ASN A 9 29.77 -61.77 44.77
CA ASN A 9 28.92 -62.78 44.15
C ASN A 9 27.49 -62.48 44.66
N ALA A 10 26.48 -62.60 43.79
CA ALA A 10 25.43 -63.62 43.88
C ALA A 10 24.63 -63.71 45.20
N GLY A 11 23.37 -63.24 45.12
CA GLY A 11 22.23 -64.16 45.19
C GLY A 11 21.57 -64.41 46.54
N ASN A 12 20.23 -64.44 46.46
CA ASN A 12 19.29 -65.22 47.29
C ASN A 12 18.98 -64.61 48.68
N SER A 13 17.79 -64.66 49.26
CA SER A 13 16.48 -65.23 48.93
C SER A 13 15.51 -64.78 50.04
N GLU A 14 14.21 -64.77 49.73
CA GLU A 14 13.06 -65.02 50.61
C GLU A 14 12.55 -64.02 51.67
N THR A 15 11.39 -63.47 51.30
CA THR A 15 10.20 -62.96 52.04
C THR A 15 9.62 -63.96 53.07
N PRO A 16 8.71 -63.56 54.00
CA PRO A 16 7.24 -63.51 53.74
C PRO A 16 6.51 -62.32 54.41
N ASP A 17 5.57 -61.66 53.73
CA ASP A 17 4.11 -61.94 53.59
C ASP A 17 3.27 -61.53 54.81
N ASN A 18 2.30 -60.64 54.60
CA ASN A 18 0.91 -60.95 54.94
C ASN A 18 -0.11 -59.98 54.32
N SER A 19 -1.00 -60.57 53.50
CA SER A 19 -2.47 -60.33 53.44
C SER A 19 -3.00 -59.05 52.76
N LEU A 20 -3.96 -59.03 51.81
CA LEU A 20 -4.91 -60.01 51.22
C LEU A 20 -5.45 -59.48 49.85
N THR A 21 -5.27 -60.30 48.78
CA THR A 21 -6.12 -60.74 47.61
C THR A 21 -7.44 -60.03 47.16
N PRO A 22 -8.07 -60.36 45.98
CA PRO A 22 -7.63 -61.02 44.71
C PRO A 22 -8.16 -60.44 43.34
N THR A 23 -7.42 -60.74 42.24
CA THR A 23 -7.78 -61.24 40.85
C THR A 23 -8.96 -60.63 40.05
N VAL A 24 -8.88 -60.23 38.75
CA VAL A 24 -8.85 -61.04 37.48
C VAL A 24 -8.69 -60.10 36.24
N SER A 25 -7.84 -60.44 35.24
CA SER A 25 -7.76 -59.89 33.84
C SER A 25 -8.69 -60.70 32.88
N PRO A 26 -8.98 -60.40 31.57
CA PRO A 26 -8.16 -59.65 30.59
C PRO A 26 -8.89 -58.97 29.36
N VAL A 27 -8.08 -58.44 28.41
CA VAL A 27 -8.24 -58.15 26.94
C VAL A 27 -9.12 -57.00 26.37
N ASP A 28 -8.45 -56.24 25.49
CA ASP A 28 -8.82 -55.15 24.56
C ASP A 28 -9.76 -55.60 23.40
N PRO A 29 -10.51 -54.71 22.70
CA PRO A 29 -9.97 -54.13 21.46
C PRO A 29 -10.43 -52.68 21.11
N THR A 30 -9.55 -51.95 20.43
CA THR A 30 -9.81 -50.87 19.44
C THR A 30 -9.91 -49.45 20.00
N GLU A 31 -8.79 -48.73 20.00
CA GLU A 31 -8.79 -47.27 19.99
C GLU A 31 -8.49 -46.78 18.56
N ALA A 32 -9.40 -45.95 18.05
CA ALA A 32 -9.46 -45.49 16.67
C ALA A 32 -8.27 -44.60 16.29
N ILE A 33 -7.79 -44.78 15.06
CA ILE A 33 -6.91 -43.83 14.38
C ILE A 33 -7.73 -42.54 14.17
N PRO A 34 -7.24 -41.34 14.54
CA PRO A 34 -7.91 -40.11 14.14
C PRO A 34 -7.72 -39.90 12.64
N ASP A 35 -8.84 -39.85 11.92
CA ASP A 35 -8.91 -39.56 10.49
C ASP A 35 -8.26 -38.20 10.16
N GLU A 36 -7.35 -38.20 9.20
CA GLU A 36 -6.89 -36.98 8.52
C GLU A 36 -8.03 -36.43 7.64
N ASP A 37 -8.82 -35.51 8.19
CA ASP A 37 -9.61 -34.57 7.37
C ASP A 37 -8.79 -33.31 7.14
N VAL A 38 -7.91 -33.35 6.14
CA VAL A 38 -7.20 -32.17 5.63
C VAL A 38 -8.01 -31.60 4.46
N ASN A 39 -9.19 -31.06 4.75
CA ASN A 39 -9.80 -30.06 3.89
C ASN A 39 -8.98 -28.76 4.02
N ALA A 40 -7.81 -28.73 3.37
CA ALA A 40 -7.02 -27.52 3.21
C ALA A 40 -7.78 -26.61 2.24
N GLU A 41 -8.58 -25.70 2.82
CA GLU A 41 -9.01 -24.47 2.17
C GLU A 41 -7.77 -23.82 1.53
N PRO A 42 -7.82 -23.36 0.27
CA PRO A 42 -6.68 -22.69 -0.32
C PRO A 42 -6.37 -21.48 0.55
N THR A 43 -5.24 -21.54 1.27
CA THR A 43 -4.69 -20.37 1.95
C THR A 43 -4.42 -19.33 0.87
N GLU A 44 -5.33 -18.38 0.72
CA GLU A 44 -5.09 -17.18 -0.06
C GLU A 44 -3.79 -16.60 0.48
N THR A 45 -2.76 -16.61 -0.37
CA THR A 45 -1.49 -15.98 -0.05
C THR A 45 -1.81 -14.52 0.25
N PRO A 46 -1.51 -13.99 1.45
CA PRO A 46 -1.80 -12.60 1.76
C PRO A 46 -1.13 -11.73 0.71
N LEU A 47 -1.93 -10.98 -0.04
CA LEU A 47 -1.42 -9.99 -0.99
C LEU A 47 -0.46 -9.06 -0.21
N PRO A 48 0.73 -8.74 -0.73
CA PRO A 48 1.68 -7.90 -0.03
C PRO A 48 1.01 -6.56 0.34
N GLN A 49 1.25 -6.09 1.58
CA GLN A 49 0.67 -4.85 2.12
C GLN A 49 1.01 -3.58 1.30
N SER A 50 1.92 -3.67 0.33
CA SER A 50 2.25 -2.65 -0.66
C SER A 50 3.03 -3.28 -1.82
N TYR A 51 2.65 -3.02 -3.07
CA TYR A 51 3.40 -3.47 -4.26
C TYR A 51 4.49 -2.48 -4.69
N VAL A 52 4.59 -1.34 -3.99
CA VAL A 52 5.60 -0.31 -4.23
C VAL A 52 6.66 -0.34 -3.13
N THR A 53 7.88 0.07 -3.48
CA THR A 53 8.98 0.19 -2.53
C THR A 53 9.12 1.66 -2.11
N PRO A 54 8.97 2.03 -0.82
CA PRO A 54 9.18 3.41 -0.39
C PRO A 54 10.57 3.94 -0.78
N ALA A 55 10.65 5.20 -1.18
CA ALA A 55 11.87 5.81 -1.70
C ALA A 55 12.14 7.19 -1.08
N THR A 56 13.35 7.70 -1.28
CA THR A 56 13.72 9.08 -0.90
C THR A 56 13.47 10.01 -2.09
N PRO A 57 12.82 11.17 -1.91
CA PRO A 57 12.63 12.13 -3.00
C PRO A 57 13.96 12.58 -3.65
N ILE A 58 13.93 12.75 -4.97
CA ILE A 58 15.02 13.30 -5.77
C ILE A 58 15.06 14.83 -5.57
N PRO A 59 16.24 15.42 -5.29
CA PRO A 59 16.41 16.87 -5.26
C PRO A 59 16.03 17.49 -6.61
N THR A 60 15.16 18.50 -6.61
CA THR A 60 14.67 19.12 -7.84
C THR A 60 15.79 19.87 -8.58
N GLU A 61 16.40 19.25 -9.60
CA GLU A 61 17.20 19.94 -10.61
C GLU A 61 16.31 20.38 -11.77
N ASN A 62 16.34 21.67 -12.09
CA ASN A 62 15.56 22.29 -13.17
C ASN A 62 16.15 21.93 -14.55
N GLU A 63 15.97 20.69 -15.04
CA GLU A 63 16.15 20.39 -16.47
C GLU A 63 14.92 19.67 -17.04
N ASN A 64 13.98 20.48 -17.52
CA ASN A 64 12.75 19.99 -18.13
C ASN A 64 13.01 19.58 -19.59
N THR A 65 13.26 18.29 -19.83
CA THR A 65 13.26 17.71 -21.20
C THR A 65 12.03 16.85 -21.42
N LEU A 66 10.89 17.52 -21.64
CA LEU A 66 9.64 16.86 -22.03
C LEU A 66 9.85 16.05 -23.33
N ARG A 67 9.60 14.73 -23.29
CA ARG A 67 9.54 13.90 -24.49
C ARG A 67 8.09 13.52 -24.76
N TYR A 68 7.62 13.80 -25.97
CA TYR A 68 6.39 13.19 -26.47
C TYR A 68 6.56 11.67 -26.54
N HIS A 69 5.58 10.93 -26.02
CA HIS A 69 5.58 9.47 -26.06
C HIS A 69 4.50 8.97 -27.01
N ILE A 70 4.90 7.98 -27.82
CA ILE A 70 4.01 7.21 -28.67
C ILE A 70 3.13 6.37 -27.75
N PRO A 71 1.79 6.37 -27.91
CA PRO A 71 0.94 5.55 -27.08
C PRO A 71 1.32 4.06 -27.27
N PRO A 72 1.48 3.31 -26.17
CA PRO A 72 1.70 1.87 -26.23
C PRO A 72 0.46 1.23 -26.86
N PRO A 73 0.60 0.02 -27.44
CA PRO A 73 -0.55 -0.76 -27.87
C PRO A 73 -1.53 -0.93 -26.71
N GLU A 74 -2.84 -0.88 -26.99
CA GLU A 74 -3.85 -1.33 -26.04
C GLU A 74 -3.55 -2.79 -25.72
N ASN A 75 -3.02 -3.05 -24.52
CA ASN A 75 -2.97 -4.39 -23.99
C ASN A 75 -4.38 -4.75 -23.53
N ASP A 76 -4.93 -5.83 -24.08
CA ASP A 76 -6.09 -6.55 -23.55
C ASP A 76 -5.68 -7.24 -22.24
N ASP A 77 -5.38 -6.46 -21.20
CA ASP A 77 -5.12 -7.01 -19.86
C ASP A 77 -6.45 -7.27 -19.16
N ASP A 78 -6.64 -8.49 -18.62
CA ASP A 78 -7.85 -9.01 -17.97
C ASP A 78 -8.14 -8.37 -16.57
N GLY A 79 -7.73 -7.11 -16.42
CA GLY A 79 -8.04 -6.25 -15.28
C GLY A 79 -6.85 -5.42 -14.81
N TYR A 80 -7.17 -4.39 -14.02
CA TYR A 80 -6.20 -3.57 -13.29
C TYR A 80 -6.14 -4.02 -11.83
N VAL A 81 -5.00 -3.72 -11.20
CA VAL A 81 -4.77 -3.94 -9.78
C VAL A 81 -4.18 -2.68 -9.15
N THR A 82 -4.70 -2.32 -7.99
CA THR A 82 -4.22 -1.18 -7.22
C THR A 82 -2.92 -1.55 -6.51
N ILE A 83 -1.84 -0.82 -6.82
CA ILE A 83 -0.50 -1.05 -6.25
C ILE A 83 -0.16 -0.06 -5.12
N PHE A 84 -0.89 1.04 -5.05
CA PHE A 84 -0.72 2.09 -4.05
C PHE A 84 -2.05 2.80 -3.81
N THR A 85 -2.38 3.00 -2.54
CA THR A 85 -3.51 3.84 -2.10
C THR A 85 -3.07 4.64 -0.88
N GLU A 86 -3.17 5.95 -0.95
CA GLU A 86 -2.90 6.83 0.18
C GLU A 86 -3.92 7.97 0.20
N SER A 87 -4.53 8.20 1.36
CA SER A 87 -5.39 9.36 1.60
C SER A 87 -4.76 10.23 2.67
N LYS A 88 -4.39 11.46 2.32
CA LYS A 88 -3.82 12.41 3.28
C LYS A 88 -4.00 13.86 2.89
N GLN A 89 -3.90 14.73 3.88
CA GLN A 89 -3.63 16.14 3.63
C GLN A 89 -2.21 16.28 3.10
N LEU A 90 -2.09 16.82 1.90
CA LEU A 90 -0.81 16.95 1.23
C LEU A 90 0.08 17.94 1.97
N SER A 91 1.15 17.40 2.53
CA SER A 91 2.25 18.14 3.15
C SER A 91 3.52 17.31 2.93
N GLY A 92 4.49 17.89 2.21
CA GLY A 92 5.71 17.18 1.80
C GLY A 92 5.55 16.32 0.54
N VAL A 93 6.45 15.34 0.38
CA VAL A 93 6.55 14.47 -0.80
C VAL A 93 6.46 13.01 -0.36
N THR A 94 5.51 12.26 -0.94
CA THR A 94 5.55 10.79 -0.93
C THR A 94 6.39 10.34 -2.10
N ALA A 95 7.36 9.46 -1.89
CA ALA A 95 8.13 8.87 -2.97
C ALA A 95 8.15 7.34 -2.86
N PHE A 96 8.06 6.67 -4.00
CA PHE A 96 8.21 5.22 -4.08
C PHE A 96 8.77 4.81 -5.45
N ASP A 97 9.38 3.63 -5.48
CA ASP A 97 9.89 3.00 -6.69
C ASP A 97 8.95 1.88 -7.16
N TYR A 98 8.83 1.74 -8.47
CA TYR A 98 8.05 0.68 -9.10
C TYR A 98 8.62 0.32 -10.48
N PHE A 99 8.68 -0.99 -10.80
CA PHE A 99 9.07 -1.46 -12.12
C PHE A 99 7.83 -1.76 -12.97
N LEU A 100 7.52 -0.88 -13.93
CA LEU A 100 6.39 -1.04 -14.83
C LEU A 100 6.80 -1.86 -16.06
N LYS A 101 6.33 -3.11 -16.13
CA LYS A 101 6.54 -4.03 -17.26
C LYS A 101 5.59 -3.70 -18.41
N THR A 102 4.31 -3.56 -18.09
CA THR A 102 3.20 -3.43 -19.04
C THR A 102 2.44 -2.14 -18.77
N PRO A 103 2.54 -1.12 -19.63
CA PRO A 103 1.73 0.10 -19.50
C PRO A 103 0.25 -0.17 -19.89
N PRO A 104 -0.70 0.71 -19.48
CA PRO A 104 -0.49 1.98 -18.81
C PRO A 104 -0.55 1.90 -17.28
N MET A 105 0.24 2.74 -16.59
CA MET A 105 0.02 3.04 -15.16
C MET A 105 -0.99 4.18 -15.04
N ILE A 106 -2.03 4.01 -14.23
CA ILE A 106 -3.11 4.98 -14.03
C ILE A 106 -2.99 5.56 -12.63
N PHE A 107 -2.97 6.89 -12.53
CA PHE A 107 -3.03 7.63 -11.28
C PHE A 107 -4.42 8.25 -11.15
N ASN A 108 -5.24 7.72 -10.26
CA ASN A 108 -6.55 8.27 -9.93
C ASN A 108 -6.41 9.19 -8.70
N TYR A 109 -7.10 10.32 -8.72
CA TYR A 109 -7.17 11.22 -7.57
C TYR A 109 -8.62 11.60 -7.23
N ASP A 110 -8.88 11.72 -5.94
CA ASP A 110 -10.09 12.35 -5.37
C ASP A 110 -9.64 13.38 -4.33
N ALA A 111 -9.87 14.65 -4.64
CA ALA A 111 -9.38 15.79 -3.88
C ALA A 111 -10.52 16.55 -3.20
N THR A 112 -10.33 16.87 -1.93
CA THR A 112 -11.15 17.82 -1.16
C THR A 112 -10.30 19.02 -0.78
N VAL A 113 -10.74 20.20 -1.20
CA VAL A 113 -10.00 21.46 -1.12
C VAL A 113 -10.67 22.39 -0.11
N PRO A 114 -9.94 22.89 0.90
CA PRO A 114 -10.45 23.87 1.84
C PRO A 114 -10.93 25.15 1.13
N LEU A 115 -12.06 25.70 1.56
CA LEU A 115 -12.57 26.97 1.05
C LEU A 115 -11.96 28.15 1.80
N VAL A 116 -11.74 29.25 1.07
CA VAL A 116 -11.34 30.56 1.61
C VAL A 116 -12.43 31.57 1.29
N ASN A 117 -12.78 32.38 2.28
CA ASN A 117 -13.80 33.41 2.13
C ASN A 117 -13.16 34.76 1.78
N ARG A 118 -13.78 35.47 0.85
CA ARG A 118 -13.46 36.86 0.53
C ARG A 118 -14.70 37.71 0.58
N THR A 119 -14.62 38.77 1.37
CA THR A 119 -15.61 39.82 1.44
C THR A 119 -15.49 40.72 0.21
N LYS A 120 -16.60 40.90 -0.50
CA LYS A 120 -16.74 41.87 -1.59
C LYS A 120 -17.76 42.92 -1.18
N THR A 121 -17.36 44.19 -1.28
CA THR A 121 -18.26 45.32 -1.06
C THR A 121 -18.68 45.85 -2.42
N GLY A 122 -19.98 46.10 -2.58
CA GLY A 122 -20.57 46.70 -3.76
C GLY A 122 -21.49 47.86 -3.37
N THR A 123 -21.77 48.73 -4.32
CA THR A 123 -22.74 49.81 -4.16
C THR A 123 -23.86 49.58 -5.17
N SER A 124 -25.12 49.62 -4.72
CA SER A 124 -26.26 49.54 -5.63
C SER A 124 -26.42 50.86 -6.40
N GLU A 125 -26.60 50.79 -7.71
CA GLU A 125 -27.00 51.95 -8.53
C GLU A 125 -28.52 52.21 -8.50
N PHE A 126 -29.30 51.34 -7.86
CA PHE A 126 -30.75 51.44 -7.70
C PHE A 126 -31.13 51.75 -6.24
N GLY A 127 -31.97 52.78 -6.03
CA GLY A 127 -32.41 53.24 -4.70
C GLY A 127 -31.48 54.30 -4.07
N ASP A 128 -31.62 54.53 -2.75
CA ASP A 128 -30.58 55.21 -1.98
C ASP A 128 -29.31 54.34 -2.09
N LYS A 129 -28.15 54.96 -2.35
CA LYS A 129 -26.88 54.26 -2.60
C LYS A 129 -26.46 53.45 -1.36
N GLU A 130 -27.01 52.26 -1.22
CA GLU A 130 -26.74 51.37 -0.11
C GLU A 130 -25.49 50.54 -0.46
N GLU A 131 -24.48 50.65 0.41
CA GLU A 131 -23.32 49.76 0.37
C GLU A 131 -23.77 48.39 0.90
N PHE A 132 -23.54 47.36 0.11
CA PHE A 132 -23.79 45.98 0.52
C PHE A 132 -22.48 45.20 0.54
N THR A 133 -22.43 44.22 1.44
CA THR A 133 -21.29 43.33 1.59
C THR A 133 -21.72 41.90 1.30
N VAL A 134 -21.01 41.22 0.40
CA VAL A 134 -21.22 39.82 0.05
C VAL A 134 -19.98 39.03 0.42
N GLU A 135 -20.16 37.94 1.16
CA GLU A 135 -19.11 36.97 1.39
C GLU A 135 -19.13 35.93 0.25
N VAL A 136 -17.98 35.72 -0.40
CA VAL A 136 -17.83 34.74 -1.47
C VAL A 136 -16.76 33.74 -1.06
N SER A 137 -17.14 32.47 -1.01
CA SER A 137 -16.23 31.35 -0.77
C SER A 137 -15.69 30.81 -2.09
N TYR A 138 -14.40 30.47 -2.13
CA TYR A 138 -13.77 29.80 -3.27
C TYR A 138 -12.70 28.82 -2.77
N PRO A 139 -12.37 27.77 -3.55
CA PRO A 139 -11.30 26.84 -3.19
C PRO A 139 -9.98 27.56 -2.94
N SER A 140 -9.23 27.12 -1.94
CA SER A 140 -7.96 27.73 -1.56
C SER A 140 -7.01 27.83 -2.75
N PRO A 141 -6.52 29.03 -3.10
CA PRO A 141 -5.58 29.21 -4.20
C PRO A 141 -4.18 28.68 -3.87
N LEU A 142 -3.93 28.27 -2.63
CA LEU A 142 -2.68 27.65 -2.20
C LEU A 142 -2.71 26.13 -2.35
N SER A 143 -3.85 25.56 -2.74
CA SER A 143 -4.01 24.12 -2.89
C SER A 143 -3.55 23.66 -4.27
N TYR A 144 -2.56 22.78 -4.28
CA TYR A 144 -2.08 22.12 -5.49
C TYR A 144 -1.83 20.63 -5.27
N TYR A 145 -1.80 19.88 -6.36
CA TYR A 145 -1.44 18.46 -6.41
C TYR A 145 -0.53 18.21 -7.60
N LYS A 146 0.58 17.49 -7.37
CA LYS A 146 1.61 17.22 -8.38
C LYS A 146 2.11 15.79 -8.27
N ILE A 147 2.20 15.13 -9.42
CA ILE A 147 2.84 13.83 -9.58
C ILE A 147 4.01 13.99 -10.54
N VAL A 148 5.18 13.50 -10.17
CA VAL A 148 6.36 13.43 -11.06
C VAL A 148 6.80 11.98 -11.17
N VAL A 149 7.03 11.54 -12.40
CA VAL A 149 7.56 10.22 -12.70
C VAL A 149 8.96 10.42 -13.26
N TYR A 150 9.95 9.79 -12.63
CA TYR A 150 11.34 9.80 -13.06
C TYR A 150 11.76 8.41 -13.52
N ASP A 151 12.75 8.37 -14.40
CA ASP A 151 13.57 7.20 -14.61
C ASP A 151 14.43 7.01 -13.36
N LYS A 152 14.30 5.86 -12.70
CA LYS A 152 14.96 5.60 -11.43
C LYS A 152 16.48 5.59 -11.55
N ASP A 153 17.02 5.11 -12.66
CA ASP A 153 18.46 4.89 -12.83
C ASP A 153 19.19 6.18 -13.22
N THR A 154 18.52 7.08 -13.94
CA THR A 154 19.09 8.34 -14.45
C THR A 154 18.56 9.58 -13.75
N SER A 155 17.57 9.45 -12.86
CA SER A 155 16.86 10.56 -12.19
C SER A 155 16.22 11.55 -13.15
N LYS A 156 16.00 11.15 -14.41
CA LYS A 156 15.43 12.02 -15.43
C LYS A 156 13.91 12.04 -15.32
N VAL A 157 13.32 13.24 -15.37
CA VAL A 157 11.85 13.39 -15.47
C VAL A 157 11.33 12.75 -16.76
N LEU A 158 10.41 11.81 -16.61
CA LEU A 158 9.69 11.14 -17.69
C LEU A 158 8.30 11.73 -17.91
N ALA A 159 7.61 12.10 -16.82
CA ALA A 159 6.30 12.75 -16.86
C ALA A 159 6.07 13.65 -15.65
N GLU A 160 5.26 14.69 -15.84
CA GLU A 160 4.81 15.59 -14.77
C GLU A 160 3.31 15.90 -14.97
N TYR A 161 2.53 15.70 -13.91
CA TYR A 161 1.11 16.02 -13.86
C TYR A 161 0.85 17.00 -12.72
N VAL A 162 0.13 18.09 -13.00
CA VAL A 162 -0.08 19.19 -12.05
C VAL A 162 -1.53 19.67 -12.08
N ILE A 163 -2.07 19.91 -10.89
CA ILE A 163 -3.30 20.67 -10.65
C ILE A 163 -2.93 21.83 -9.74
N ASP A 164 -2.90 23.05 -10.27
CA ASP A 164 -2.52 24.26 -9.53
C ASP A 164 -3.18 25.52 -10.15
N PRO A 165 -4.09 26.21 -9.44
CA PRO A 165 -4.80 25.76 -8.23
C PRO A 165 -5.99 24.85 -8.58
N PHE A 166 -6.56 24.21 -7.58
CA PHE A 166 -7.89 23.61 -7.75
C PHE A 166 -8.97 24.67 -8.00
N THR A 167 -9.91 24.36 -8.90
CA THR A 167 -11.03 25.26 -9.26
C THR A 167 -12.34 24.88 -8.58
N LYS A 168 -12.39 23.74 -7.89
CA LYS A 168 -13.58 23.20 -7.22
C LYS A 168 -13.22 22.76 -5.80
N GLU A 169 -14.22 22.76 -4.91
CA GLU A 169 -14.09 22.21 -3.55
C GLU A 169 -13.81 20.71 -3.59
N LYS A 170 -14.45 20.00 -4.53
CA LYS A 170 -14.22 18.58 -4.79
C LYS A 170 -13.87 18.40 -6.26
N ASP A 171 -12.76 17.74 -6.53
CA ASP A 171 -12.32 17.44 -7.88
C ASP A 171 -11.76 16.03 -7.95
N ARG A 172 -12.03 15.34 -9.06
CA ARG A 172 -11.61 13.97 -9.28
C ARG A 172 -11.16 13.80 -10.72
N GLY A 173 -10.19 12.93 -10.94
CA GLY A 173 -9.71 12.66 -12.28
C GLY A 173 -8.65 11.59 -12.31
N SER A 174 -8.07 11.40 -13.49
CA SER A 174 -7.01 10.42 -13.69
C SER A 174 -5.95 10.91 -14.67
N PHE A 175 -4.71 10.46 -14.43
CA PHE A 175 -3.57 10.62 -15.32
C PHE A 175 -3.08 9.25 -15.75
N LYS A 176 -2.60 9.12 -17.00
CA LYS A 176 -2.08 7.85 -17.52
C LYS A 176 -0.63 8.02 -17.93
N TYR A 177 0.26 7.22 -17.33
CA TYR A 177 1.62 7.07 -17.77
C TYR A 177 1.75 5.83 -18.66
N LEU A 178 2.38 6.03 -19.82
CA LEU A 178 2.21 5.16 -20.99
C LEU A 178 3.47 4.40 -21.40
N SER A 179 4.51 4.37 -20.57
CA SER A 179 5.78 3.75 -20.97
C SER A 179 6.33 2.83 -19.92
N PRO A 180 6.85 1.65 -20.29
CA PRO A 180 7.46 0.75 -19.33
C PRO A 180 8.77 1.35 -18.80
N GLY A 181 9.24 0.86 -17.65
CA GLY A 181 10.52 1.28 -17.10
C GLY A 181 10.66 1.05 -15.60
N ASN A 182 11.87 1.29 -15.11
CA ASN A 182 12.16 1.35 -13.69
C ASN A 182 11.89 2.78 -13.21
N LEU A 183 10.78 2.97 -12.49
CA LEU A 183 10.23 4.28 -12.19
C LEU A 183 10.51 4.66 -10.74
N HIS A 184 10.79 5.94 -10.54
CA HIS A 184 10.68 6.62 -9.26
C HIS A 184 9.50 7.59 -9.35
N VAL A 185 8.53 7.49 -8.45
CA VAL A 185 7.32 8.31 -8.48
C VAL A 185 7.28 9.18 -7.23
N GLU A 186 7.03 10.46 -7.44
CA GLU A 186 6.84 11.45 -6.38
C GLU A 186 5.45 12.05 -6.44
N ILE A 187 4.75 12.05 -5.31
CA ILE A 187 3.45 12.70 -5.13
C ILE A 187 3.63 13.81 -4.11
N SER A 188 3.23 15.02 -4.48
CA SER A 188 3.34 16.19 -3.63
C SER A 188 2.11 17.09 -3.76
N GLY A 189 1.96 17.99 -2.80
CA GLY A 189 0.94 19.01 -2.84
C GLY A 189 0.91 19.80 -1.54
N ALA A 190 -0.08 20.68 -1.46
CA ALA A 190 -0.30 21.50 -0.28
C ALA A 190 -1.79 21.68 -0.01
N VAL A 191 -2.14 21.74 1.29
CA VAL A 191 -3.43 22.19 1.85
C VAL A 191 -4.63 21.26 1.56
N ALA A 192 -4.76 20.74 0.34
CA ALA A 192 -5.82 19.82 -0.06
C ALA A 192 -5.63 18.43 0.58
N THR A 193 -6.74 17.77 0.88
CA THR A 193 -6.77 16.34 1.20
C THR A 193 -7.00 15.58 -0.07
N VAL A 194 -6.11 14.67 -0.43
CA VAL A 194 -6.19 13.90 -1.67
C VAL A 194 -6.04 12.42 -1.37
N THR A 195 -6.99 11.63 -1.87
CA THR A 195 -6.83 10.19 -2.02
C THR A 195 -6.22 9.92 -3.38
N THR A 196 -5.03 9.32 -3.39
CA THR A 196 -4.37 8.86 -4.62
C THR A 196 -4.44 7.35 -4.68
N GLU A 197 -4.93 6.82 -5.80
CA GLU A 197 -4.93 5.40 -6.11
C GLU A 197 -4.13 5.19 -7.40
N ILE A 198 -3.24 4.21 -7.39
CA ILE A 198 -2.40 3.90 -8.54
C ILE A 198 -2.66 2.47 -8.96
N GLU A 199 -2.99 2.33 -10.23
CA GLU A 199 -3.36 1.07 -10.84
C GLU A 199 -2.42 0.73 -11.98
N VAL A 200 -2.14 -0.55 -12.11
CA VAL A 200 -1.38 -1.11 -13.23
C VAL A 200 -2.12 -2.34 -13.76
N PRO A 201 -1.85 -2.75 -15.00
CA PRO A 201 -2.36 -4.01 -15.51
C PRO A 201 -1.87 -5.19 -14.66
N LYS A 202 -2.74 -6.18 -14.42
CA LYS A 202 -2.42 -7.36 -13.59
C LYS A 202 -1.16 -8.09 -14.02
N SER A 203 -0.85 -8.11 -15.31
CA SER A 203 0.38 -8.68 -15.87
C SER A 203 1.69 -8.11 -15.29
N ASN A 204 1.64 -6.97 -14.58
CA ASN A 204 2.79 -6.43 -13.88
C ASN A 204 3.10 -7.13 -12.55
N LEU A 205 2.15 -7.88 -11.98
CA LEU A 205 2.29 -8.59 -10.71
C LEU A 205 2.75 -10.04 -10.86
N ASP A 206 2.72 -10.57 -12.09
CA ASP A 206 3.15 -11.93 -12.43
C ASP A 206 4.68 -12.07 -12.59
#